data_AF-A0A1D7Y4C5-F1
#
_entry.id   AF-A0A1D7Y4C5-F1
#
_cell.length_a   1.000
_cell.length_b   1.000
_cell.length_c   1.000
_cell.angle_alpha   90.00
_cell.angle_beta   90.00
_cell.angle_gamma   90.00
#
_symmetry.space_group_name_H-M   'P 1'
#
loop_
_entity.id
_entity.type
_entity.pdbx_description
1 polymer ?
#
loop_
_entity_poly.entity_id
_entity_poly.type
_entity_poly.pdbx_seq_one_letter_code
_entity_poly.pdbx_strand_id
1 'polypeptide(L)'
;MSGDGLLGRGPTEVPERLTEGALAWLPHDAQRSITAGADGLTCATVHRRRPGTRIGPRTGSRPDAHRRLTGHAPTASAPARRPATSAGAPHPNNPRTPGAHCAPRAAH
;
A
#
# COMPACT_ATOMS: atom_id res chain seq x y z
N MET A 1 6.48 -10.87 23.76
CA MET A 1 5.36 -9.91 23.93
C MET A 1 4.89 -10.10 25.35
N SER A 2 4.73 -9.01 26.10
CA SER A 2 4.36 -9.07 27.52
C SER A 2 3.33 -7.99 27.86
N GLY A 3 2.54 -8.24 28.91
CA GLY A 3 1.50 -7.34 29.38
C GLY A 3 0.16 -7.47 28.64
N ASP A 4 -0.74 -6.51 28.88
CA ASP A 4 -2.11 -6.51 28.37
C ASP A 4 -2.49 -5.17 27.74
N GLY A 5 -3.52 -5.19 26.89
CA GLY A 5 -4.06 -3.98 26.29
C GLY A 5 -5.30 -4.24 25.44
N LEU A 6 -5.72 -3.21 24.70
CA LEU A 6 -6.87 -3.25 23.81
C LEU A 6 -6.45 -2.82 22.40
N LEU A 7 -6.93 -3.56 21.40
CA LEU A 7 -6.83 -3.24 19.98
C LEU A 7 -8.19 -2.72 19.49
N GLY A 8 -8.26 -1.44 19.18
CA GLY A 8 -9.40 -0.87 18.45
C GLY A 8 -9.20 -1.02 16.95
N ARG A 9 -10.27 -1.35 16.23
CA ARG A 9 -10.29 -1.51 14.76
C ARG A 9 -11.10 -0.44 14.03
N GLY A 10 -11.59 0.55 14.78
CA GLY A 10 -12.45 1.64 14.30
C GLY A 10 -13.37 2.13 15.42
N PRO A 11 -14.09 3.24 15.21
CA PRO A 11 -14.95 3.83 16.25
C PRO A 11 -16.20 2.99 16.56
N THR A 12 -16.63 2.13 15.63
CA THR A 12 -17.84 1.31 15.76
C THR A 12 -17.53 -0.12 16.21
N GLU A 13 -16.27 -0.54 16.15
CA GLU A 13 -15.88 -1.90 16.51
C GLU A 13 -15.55 -2.01 18.00
N VAL A 14 -15.98 -3.10 18.62
CA VAL A 14 -15.65 -3.40 20.02
C VAL A 14 -14.14 -3.66 20.10
N PRO A 15 -13.40 -2.98 21.00
CA PRO A 15 -11.98 -3.23 21.19
C PRO A 15 -11.71 -4.67 21.61
N GLU A 16 -10.73 -5.30 20.97
CA GLU A 16 -10.31 -6.67 21.26
C GLU A 16 -9.18 -6.68 22.30
N ARG A 17 -9.21 -7.60 23.27
CA ARG A 17 -8.12 -7.74 24.24
C ARG A 17 -6.85 -8.28 23.57
N LEU A 18 -5.75 -7.57 23.79
CA LEU A 18 -4.39 -8.04 23.52
C LEU A 18 -3.82 -8.57 24.83
N THR A 19 -3.50 -9.86 24.86
CA THR A 19 -2.75 -10.50 25.94
C THR A 19 -1.48 -11.10 25.39
N GLU A 20 -0.62 -11.61 26.27
CA GLU A 20 0.57 -12.35 25.82
C GLU A 20 0.19 -13.48 24.86
N GLY A 21 0.90 -13.55 23.73
CA GLY A 21 0.65 -14.53 22.68
C GLY A 21 -0.53 -14.22 21.76
N ALA A 22 -1.29 -13.15 21.98
CA ALA A 22 -2.35 -12.74 21.06
C ALA A 22 -1.79 -12.27 19.71
N LEU A 23 -2.42 -12.72 18.62
CA LEU A 23 -2.08 -12.33 17.26
C LEU A 23 -3.34 -11.87 16.53
N ALA A 24 -3.37 -10.61 16.13
CA ALA A 24 -4.47 -10.03 15.36
C ALA A 24 -4.02 -9.68 13.93
N TRP A 25 -4.82 -10.08 12.95
CA TRP A 25 -4.62 -9.71 11.55
C TRP A 25 -5.52 -8.53 11.18
N LEU A 26 -4.91 -7.48 10.65
CA LEU A 26 -5.60 -6.27 10.23
C LEU A 26 -5.53 -6.15 8.70
N PRO A 27 -6.67 -5.88 8.02
CA PRO A 27 -6.65 -5.43 6.63
C PRO A 27 -5.76 -4.19 6.44
N HIS A 28 -5.24 -3.99 5.23
CA HIS A 28 -4.28 -2.91 4.95
C HIS A 28 -4.80 -1.51 5.31
N ASP A 29 -6.08 -1.25 5.05
CA ASP A 29 -6.72 0.05 5.26
C ASP A 29 -7.58 0.09 6.53
N ALA A 30 -7.46 -0.91 7.41
CA ALA A 30 -8.18 -0.89 8.68
C ALA A 30 -7.62 0.20 9.60
N GLN A 31 -8.50 1.01 10.17
CA GLN A 31 -8.13 1.88 11.28
C GLN A 31 -7.68 1.01 12.44
N ARG A 32 -6.63 1.44 13.15
CA ARG A 32 -6.11 0.71 14.31
C ARG A 32 -5.74 1.67 15.42
N SER A 33 -6.15 1.36 16.64
CA SER A 33 -5.68 2.02 17.87
C SER A 33 -5.21 0.94 18.85
N ILE A 34 -4.18 1.25 19.63
CA ILE A 34 -3.67 0.36 20.68
C ILE A 34 -3.68 1.15 21.98
N THR A 35 -4.30 0.59 23.00
CA THR A 35 -4.32 1.15 24.36
C THR A 35 -3.68 0.14 25.29
N ALA A 36 -2.61 0.52 25.98
CA ALA A 36 -1.97 -0.33 26.97
C ALA A 36 -2.84 -0.46 28.23
N GLY A 37 -2.83 -1.63 28.85
CA GLY A 37 -3.41 -1.90 30.16
C GLY A 37 -2.59 -1.30 31.30
N ALA A 38 -3.01 -1.57 32.54
CA ALA A 38 -2.40 -0.99 33.73
C ALA A 38 -0.92 -1.39 33.90
N ASP A 39 -0.57 -2.62 33.51
CA ASP A 39 0.79 -3.16 33.60
C ASP A 39 1.64 -2.83 32.37
N GLY A 40 1.07 -2.09 31.41
CA GLY A 40 1.70 -1.76 30.14
C GLY A 40 1.58 -2.88 29.09
N LEU A 41 2.05 -2.58 27.88
CA LEU A 41 2.01 -3.51 26.74
C LEU A 41 3.29 -3.42 25.92
N THR A 42 3.98 -4.55 25.76
CA THR A 42 5.08 -4.70 24.80
C THR A 42 4.60 -5.49 23.61
N CYS A 43 4.40 -4.84 22.47
CA CYS A 43 3.94 -5.44 21.22
C CYS A 43 4.86 -5.17 20.03
N ALA A 44 4.84 -6.07 19.06
CA ALA A 44 5.48 -5.94 17.75
C ALA A 44 4.37 -5.89 16.69
N THR A 45 4.50 -4.98 15.73
CA THR A 45 3.57 -4.89 14.60
C THR A 45 4.34 -5.13 13.30
N VAL A 46 3.85 -6.05 12.48
CA VAL A 46 4.44 -6.38 11.19
C VAL A 46 3.57 -5.82 10.09
N HIS A 47 4.14 -4.98 9.24
CA HIS A 47 3.45 -4.35 8.13
C HIS A 47 4.09 -4.77 6.81
N ARG A 48 3.26 -5.08 5.81
CA ARG A 48 3.78 -5.26 4.45
C ARG A 48 4.27 -3.91 3.95
N ARG A 49 5.55 -3.85 3.55
CA ARG A 49 6.11 -2.65 2.93
C ARG A 49 5.37 -2.40 1.62
N ARG A 50 4.86 -1.19 1.41
CA ARG A 50 4.40 -0.77 0.08
C ARG A 50 5.60 -0.85 -0.88
N PRO A 51 5.46 -1.43 -2.08
CA PRO A 51 6.47 -1.27 -3.12
C PRO A 51 6.75 0.23 -3.26
N GLY A 52 8.02 0.64 -3.14
CA GLY A 52 8.38 2.06 -3.09
C GLY A 52 7.78 2.82 -4.28
N THR A 53 7.41 4.09 -4.08
CA THR A 53 6.98 4.95 -5.19
C THR A 53 8.12 5.03 -6.18
N ARG A 54 7.95 4.43 -7.36
CA ARG A 54 8.97 4.43 -8.41
C ARG A 54 8.97 5.82 -9.04
N ILE A 55 9.99 6.62 -8.75
CA ILE A 55 10.24 7.87 -9.47
C ILE A 55 10.76 7.46 -10.85
N GLY A 56 9.90 7.54 -11.86
CA GLY A 56 10.27 7.37 -13.25
C GLY A 56 10.79 8.68 -13.86
N PRO A 57 11.54 8.61 -14.97
CA PRO A 57 11.90 9.81 -15.72
C PRO A 57 10.63 10.59 -16.09
N ARG A 58 10.67 11.92 -15.99
CA ARG A 58 9.61 12.79 -16.52
C ARG A 58 9.48 12.51 -18.02
N THR A 59 8.45 11.76 -18.41
CA THR A 59 8.06 11.62 -19.82
C THR A 59 7.45 12.95 -20.27
N GLY A 60 8.32 13.89 -20.64
CA GLY A 60 7.88 15.20 -21.14
C GLY A 60 8.77 16.39 -20.84
N SER A 61 10.02 16.23 -20.37
CA SER A 61 10.98 17.30 -20.66
C SER A 61 11.34 17.21 -22.14
N ARG A 62 10.51 17.84 -22.99
CA ARG A 62 10.88 18.13 -24.37
C ARG A 62 12.25 18.80 -24.31
N PRO A 63 13.33 18.19 -24.84
CA PRO A 63 14.53 18.95 -25.10
C PRO A 63 14.15 20.01 -26.14
N ASP A 64 14.78 21.17 -26.05
CA ASP A 64 14.79 22.20 -27.10
C ASP A 64 13.71 23.29 -26.99
N ALA A 65 13.95 24.22 -26.07
CA ALA A 65 13.46 25.60 -26.18
C ALA A 65 14.53 26.66 -25.84
N HIS A 66 15.83 26.33 -25.95
CA HIS A 66 16.93 27.31 -25.85
C HIS A 66 17.70 27.51 -27.15
N ARG A 67 17.16 27.12 -28.32
CA ARG A 67 17.81 27.38 -29.61
C ARG A 67 16.87 28.01 -30.64
N ARG A 68 16.82 29.35 -30.67
CA ARG A 68 16.66 30.14 -31.91
C ARG A 68 17.32 31.51 -31.78
N LEU A 69 18.59 31.61 -32.18
CA LEU A 69 19.19 32.88 -32.64
C LEU A 69 20.05 32.72 -33.90
N THR A 70 20.00 31.60 -34.60
CA THR A 70 20.62 31.49 -35.94
C THR A 70 19.73 30.68 -36.87
N GLY A 71 19.40 31.31 -38.01
CA GLY A 71 18.48 30.80 -39.01
C GLY A 71 19.13 29.86 -40.02
N HIS A 72 18.34 28.92 -40.50
CA HIS A 72 18.21 28.50 -41.90
C HIS A 72 17.21 27.33 -41.96
N ALA A 73 16.26 27.41 -42.89
CA ALA A 73 15.19 26.44 -43.06
C ALA A 73 15.68 25.17 -43.79
N PRO A 74 15.23 23.97 -43.39
CA PRO A 74 15.18 22.83 -44.30
C PRO A 74 13.73 22.58 -44.75
N THR A 75 13.55 22.55 -46.07
CA THR A 75 12.37 22.09 -46.78
C THR A 75 12.35 20.55 -46.89
N ALA A 76 11.12 20.02 -46.99
CA ALA A 76 10.69 18.74 -47.60
C ALA A 76 10.24 17.55 -46.69
N SER A 77 8.92 17.33 -46.73
CA SER A 77 8.12 16.09 -46.96
C SER A 77 8.23 14.79 -46.14
N ALA A 78 7.17 14.52 -45.34
CA ALA A 78 6.18 13.39 -45.34
C ALA A 78 6.60 11.89 -45.38
N PRO A 79 5.75 10.88 -45.00
CA PRO A 79 4.53 10.84 -44.18
C PRO A 79 4.51 9.75 -43.06
N ALA A 80 3.32 9.57 -42.47
CA ALA A 80 2.90 8.83 -41.27
C ALA A 80 3.22 7.31 -41.15
N ARG A 81 3.32 6.86 -39.88
CA ARG A 81 3.03 5.47 -39.47
C ARG A 81 2.20 5.45 -38.18
N ARG A 82 1.10 4.68 -38.20
CA ARG A 82 0.09 4.48 -37.14
C ARG A 82 0.57 3.47 -36.06
N PRO A 83 -0.12 3.39 -34.89
CA PRO A 83 0.40 2.83 -33.65
C PRO A 83 0.12 1.33 -33.51
N ALA A 84 0.91 0.65 -32.67
CA ALA A 84 0.56 -0.67 -32.14
C ALA A 84 0.13 -0.55 -30.67
N THR A 85 -1.16 -0.71 -30.45
CA THR A 85 -1.77 -1.02 -29.15
C THR A 85 -1.51 -2.49 -28.81
N SER A 86 -1.07 -2.78 -27.59
CA SER A 86 -1.39 -4.06 -26.96
C SER A 86 -1.75 -3.81 -25.50
N ALA A 87 -3.03 -4.02 -25.21
CA ALA A 87 -3.60 -4.07 -23.89
C ALA A 87 -3.21 -5.41 -23.26
N GLY A 88 -2.37 -5.37 -22.23
CA GLY A 88 -2.12 -6.51 -21.35
C GLY A 88 -3.28 -6.65 -20.37
N ALA A 89 -3.92 -7.81 -20.38
CA ALA A 89 -5.10 -8.20 -19.60
C ALA A 89 -4.94 -8.04 -18.07
N PRO A 90 -6.05 -7.85 -17.33
CA PRO A 90 -6.05 -7.80 -15.87
C PRO A 90 -5.76 -9.18 -15.24
N HIS A 91 -4.89 -9.18 -14.25
CA HIS A 91 -4.51 -10.34 -13.43
C HIS A 91 -5.61 -10.63 -12.39
N PRO A 92 -6.30 -11.79 -12.41
CA PRO A 92 -7.31 -12.12 -11.41
C PRO A 92 -6.69 -12.97 -10.30
N ASN A 93 -6.30 -12.36 -9.18
CA ASN A 93 -6.20 -13.14 -7.94
C ASN A 93 -6.35 -12.27 -6.68
N ASN A 94 -7.58 -12.18 -6.18
CA ASN A 94 -7.80 -11.93 -4.75
C ASN A 94 -9.16 -12.51 -4.31
N PRO A 95 -9.20 -13.75 -3.78
CA PRO A 95 -10.35 -14.20 -3.03
C PRO A 95 -10.36 -13.52 -1.66
N ARG A 96 -11.28 -12.57 -1.49
CA ARG A 96 -11.73 -12.08 -0.18
C ARG A 96 -12.18 -13.27 0.67
N THR A 97 -11.57 -13.43 1.84
CA THR A 97 -12.14 -14.22 2.92
C THR A 97 -12.14 -13.38 4.20
N PRO A 98 -13.29 -13.01 4.78
CA PRO A 98 -13.36 -12.55 6.15
C PRO A 98 -13.61 -13.76 7.06
N GLY A 99 -12.69 -14.03 7.99
CA GLY A 99 -12.91 -15.12 8.94
C GLY A 99 -11.65 -15.51 9.70
N ALA A 100 -11.19 -14.64 10.60
CA ALA A 100 -10.28 -15.04 11.66
C ALA A 100 -10.82 -14.47 12.98
N HIS A 101 -11.73 -15.22 13.58
CA HIS A 101 -12.06 -15.06 15.00
C HIS A 101 -10.93 -15.73 15.80
N CYS A 102 -10.28 -14.97 16.69
CA CYS A 102 -9.38 -15.52 17.68
C CYS A 102 -10.22 -16.34 18.69
N ALA A 103 -10.02 -17.66 18.73
CA ALA A 103 -10.52 -18.49 19.82
C ALA A 103 -9.55 -18.41 21.00
N PRO A 104 -10.01 -18.18 22.24
CA PRO A 104 -9.16 -18.27 23.41
C PRO A 104 -8.77 -19.73 23.65
N ARG A 105 -7.47 -19.99 23.82
CA ARG A 105 -6.95 -21.29 24.25
C ARG A 105 -7.11 -21.41 25.76
N ALA A 106 -7.95 -22.34 26.21
CA ALA A 106 -8.08 -22.68 27.62
C ALA A 106 -6.75 -23.24 28.15
N ALA A 107 -6.26 -22.66 29.24
CA ALA A 107 -5.16 -23.22 30.02
C ALA A 107 -5.74 -24.30 30.95
N HIS A 108 -5.08 -25.47 30.96
CA HIS A 108 -5.26 -26.51 31.97
C HIS A 108 -4.32 -26.26 33.14
#